data_AF-A0A1V2QK61-F1
#
_entry.id   AF-A0A1V2QK61-F1
#
_cell.length_a   1.000
_cell.length_b   1.000
_cell.length_c   1.000
_cell.angle_alpha   90.00
_cell.angle_beta   90.00
_cell.angle_gamma   90.00
#
_symmetry.space_group_name_H-M   'P 1'
#
loop_
_entity.id
_entity.type
_entity.pdbx_description
1 polymer ?
#
loop_
_entity_poly.entity_id
_entity_poly.type
_entity_poly.pdbx_seq_one_letter_code
_entity_poly.pdbx_strand_id
1 'polypeptide(L)'
;MLSPRTAAQVEPVVVEEMIAEGLIGNAPDPFGWYSTESLPYGYSLDAPDSETGWAELRILDRASGVVMRCAIGLHIFISDLAGRPALGRMAERVALRTEGWVFVEFHALPSAGLLGHLEKAGRCIRIEDCVHLDAPAMAAWNAHPHFHVVK
;
A
#
# COMPACT_ATOMS: atom_id res chain seq x y z
N MET A 1 -3.61 -1.47 2.06
CA MET A 1 -2.58 -1.19 3.09
C MET A 1 -3.28 -0.88 4.42
N LEU A 2 -2.57 -1.00 5.54
CA LEU A 2 -3.12 -0.79 6.88
C LEU A 2 -2.32 0.27 7.63
N SER A 3 -2.99 1.10 8.42
CA SER A 3 -2.37 2.17 9.19
C SER A 3 -2.81 2.15 10.65
N PRO A 4 -1.91 2.44 11.61
CA PRO A 4 -2.28 2.69 13.00
C PRO A 4 -2.95 4.06 13.21
N ARG A 5 -3.05 4.89 12.16
CA ARG A 5 -3.70 6.20 12.16
C ARG A 5 -5.16 6.08 11.76
N THR A 6 -6.00 7.02 12.19
CA THR A 6 -7.41 7.05 11.78
C THR A 6 -7.56 7.56 10.34
N ALA A 7 -8.69 7.26 9.69
CA ALA A 7 -8.99 7.76 8.34
C ALA A 7 -8.79 9.29 8.22
N ALA A 8 -9.27 10.07 9.20
CA ALA A 8 -9.10 11.53 9.22
C ALA A 8 -7.63 12.01 9.31
N GLN A 9 -6.74 11.19 9.86
CA GLN A 9 -5.30 11.48 9.92
C GLN A 9 -4.56 11.01 8.66
N VAL A 10 -5.09 9.98 8.01
CA VAL A 10 -4.51 9.37 6.80
C VAL A 10 -4.90 10.14 5.55
N GLU A 11 -6.15 10.58 5.43
CA GLU A 11 -6.67 11.18 4.20
C GLU A 11 -5.83 12.34 3.67
N PRO A 12 -5.39 13.32 4.50
CA PRO A 12 -4.56 14.41 4.01
C PRO A 12 -3.22 13.90 3.45
N VAL A 13 -2.65 12.85 4.05
CA VAL A 13 -1.41 12.23 3.56
C VAL A 13 -1.64 11.60 2.20
N VAL A 14 -2.71 10.82 2.02
CA VAL A 14 -3.01 10.18 0.73
C VAL A 14 -3.20 11.22 -0.36
N VAL A 15 -3.99 12.26 -0.10
CA VAL A 15 -4.24 13.36 -1.04
C VAL A 15 -2.95 14.09 -1.40
N GLU A 16 -2.12 14.42 -0.42
CA GLU A 16 -0.81 15.05 -0.68
C GLU A 16 0.10 14.16 -1.53
N GLU A 17 0.11 12.85 -1.29
CA GLU A 17 0.92 11.92 -2.08
C GLU A 17 0.40 11.73 -3.50
N MET A 18 -0.93 11.79 -3.71
CA MET A 18 -1.54 11.82 -5.05
C MET A 18 -1.14 13.07 -5.82
N ILE A 19 -1.20 14.24 -5.18
CA ILE A 19 -0.73 15.51 -5.77
C ILE A 19 0.76 15.46 -6.07
N ALA A 20 1.57 14.94 -5.16
CA ALA A 20 3.03 14.81 -5.33
C ALA A 20 3.40 13.85 -6.48
N GLU A 21 2.56 12.85 -6.75
CA GLU A 21 2.69 11.96 -7.92
C GLU A 21 2.21 12.62 -9.23
N GLY A 22 1.73 13.87 -9.17
CA GLY A 22 1.27 14.64 -10.33
C GLY A 22 -0.16 14.30 -10.76
N LEU A 23 -0.96 13.68 -9.88
CA LEU A 23 -2.35 13.38 -10.16
C LEU A 23 -3.22 14.62 -9.97
N ILE A 24 -4.25 14.72 -10.81
CA ILE A 24 -5.22 15.81 -10.81
C ILE A 24 -6.56 15.25 -10.33
N GLY A 25 -7.11 15.85 -9.28
CA GLY A 25 -8.40 15.44 -8.72
C GLY A 25 -9.57 15.70 -9.68
N ASN A 26 -10.51 14.77 -9.71
CA ASN A 26 -11.73 14.86 -10.48
C ASN A 26 -12.80 15.63 -9.69
N ALA A 27 -13.07 16.90 -10.03
CA ALA A 27 -14.01 17.72 -9.25
C ALA A 27 -15.40 17.08 -8.96
N PRO A 28 -16.01 16.30 -9.88
CA PRO A 28 -17.26 15.57 -9.62
C PRO A 28 -17.15 14.37 -8.67
N ASP A 29 -15.96 13.82 -8.47
CA ASP A 29 -15.70 12.64 -7.62
C ASP A 29 -14.46 12.89 -6.75
N PRO A 30 -14.61 13.19 -5.45
CA PRO A 30 -13.48 13.50 -4.57
C PRO A 30 -12.48 12.35 -4.42
N PHE A 31 -12.88 11.11 -4.74
CA PHE A 31 -12.02 9.94 -4.71
C PHE A 31 -11.43 9.60 -6.09
N GLY A 32 -11.84 10.31 -7.14
CA GLY A 32 -11.38 10.11 -8.51
C GLY A 32 -10.20 11.02 -8.85
N TRP A 33 -9.15 10.45 -9.44
CA TRP A 33 -7.91 11.15 -9.78
C TRP A 33 -7.41 10.71 -11.15
N TYR A 34 -6.69 11.58 -11.85
CA TYR A 34 -6.13 11.27 -13.17
C TYR A 34 -4.67 11.67 -13.28
N SER A 35 -3.84 10.86 -13.94
CA SER A 35 -2.51 11.30 -14.37
C SER A 35 -2.61 12.31 -15.52
N THR A 36 -1.49 12.93 -15.86
CA THR A 36 -1.35 13.78 -17.06
C THR A 36 -1.61 13.02 -18.37
N GLU A 37 -1.46 11.70 -18.36
CA GLU A 37 -1.77 10.79 -19.48
C GLU A 37 -3.22 10.26 -19.42
N SER A 38 -4.06 10.85 -18.56
CA SER A 38 -5.47 10.46 -18.35
C SER A 38 -5.68 9.05 -17.78
N LEU A 39 -4.67 8.46 -17.14
CA LEU A 39 -4.84 7.20 -16.43
C LEU A 39 -5.65 7.44 -15.15
N PRO A 40 -6.73 6.68 -14.90
CA PRO A 40 -7.58 6.85 -13.72
C PRO A 40 -6.98 6.20 -12.46
N TYR A 41 -7.08 6.91 -11.34
CA TYR A 41 -6.68 6.50 -10.00
C TYR A 41 -7.82 6.79 -9.02
N GLY A 42 -7.78 6.12 -7.89
CA GLY A 42 -8.61 6.49 -6.74
C GLY A 42 -8.11 5.90 -5.44
N TYR A 43 -8.77 6.28 -4.35
CA TYR A 43 -8.48 5.70 -3.04
C TYR A 43 -9.77 5.45 -2.25
N SER A 44 -9.67 4.55 -1.27
CA SER A 44 -10.69 4.34 -0.24
C SER A 44 -10.06 4.40 1.14
N LEU A 45 -10.86 4.75 2.14
CA LEU A 45 -10.49 4.75 3.55
C LEU A 45 -11.55 4.01 4.34
N ASP A 46 -11.19 2.83 4.82
CA ASP A 46 -12.13 1.88 5.38
C ASP A 46 -11.73 1.49 6.81
N ALA A 47 -12.65 0.81 7.49
CA ALA A 47 -12.32 0.11 8.73
C ALA A 47 -11.19 -0.91 8.47
N PRO A 48 -10.28 -1.14 9.43
CA PRO A 48 -9.12 -2.00 9.21
C PRO A 48 -9.52 -3.45 8.86
N ASP A 49 -10.73 -3.88 9.23
CA ASP A 49 -11.28 -5.22 8.99
C ASP A 49 -12.14 -5.35 7.72
N SER A 50 -12.22 -4.29 6.91
CA SER A 50 -13.05 -4.25 5.69
C SER A 50 -12.63 -5.31 4.66
N GLU A 51 -11.34 -5.39 4.36
CA GLU A 51 -10.75 -6.36 3.42
C GLU A 51 -9.74 -7.31 4.09
N THR A 52 -9.36 -7.02 5.34
CA THR A 52 -8.41 -7.83 6.11
C THR A 52 -9.14 -8.56 7.24
N GLY A 53 -9.04 -9.89 7.26
CA GLY A 53 -9.68 -10.67 8.31
C GLY A 53 -9.12 -10.35 9.71
N TRP A 54 -9.97 -10.44 10.74
CA TRP A 54 -9.57 -10.22 12.14
C TRP A 54 -8.37 -11.06 12.62
N ALA A 55 -8.18 -12.26 12.07
CA ALA A 55 -7.05 -13.11 12.42
C ALA A 55 -5.72 -12.55 11.90
N GLU A 56 -5.72 -12.04 10.68
CA GLU A 56 -4.59 -11.41 10.02
C GLU A 56 -4.22 -10.08 10.70
N LEU A 57 -5.22 -9.24 10.99
CA LEU A 57 -5.01 -7.99 11.75
C LEU A 57 -4.31 -8.23 13.08
N ARG A 58 -4.70 -9.27 13.84
CA ARG A 58 -4.04 -9.61 15.11
C ARG A 58 -2.57 -10.02 14.94
N ILE A 59 -2.22 -10.65 13.81
CA ILE A 59 -0.83 -11.01 13.51
C ILE A 59 -0.03 -9.73 13.25
N LEU A 60 -0.57 -8.81 12.44
CA LEU A 60 0.06 -7.50 12.21
C LEU A 60 0.21 -6.70 13.49
N ASP A 61 -0.85 -6.59 14.29
CA ASP A 61 -0.82 -5.81 15.53
C ASP A 61 0.26 -6.33 16.49
N ARG A 62 0.39 -7.66 16.58
CA ARG A 62 1.41 -8.30 17.42
C ARG A 62 2.82 -8.08 16.87
N ALA A 63 3.01 -8.21 15.57
CA ALA A 63 4.32 -8.10 14.94
C ALA A 63 4.82 -6.65 14.92
N SER A 64 3.92 -5.69 14.69
CA SER A 64 4.24 -4.25 14.66
C SER A 64 4.23 -3.60 16.03
N GLY A 65 3.56 -4.20 17.03
CA GLY A 65 3.39 -3.64 18.36
C GLY A 65 2.38 -2.49 18.43
N VAL A 66 1.63 -2.23 17.37
CA VAL A 66 0.63 -1.15 17.27
C VAL A 66 -0.69 -1.67 16.72
N VAL A 67 -1.82 -1.11 17.16
CA VAL A 67 -3.14 -1.51 16.67
C VAL A 67 -3.47 -0.77 15.38
N MET A 68 -3.82 -1.51 14.33
CA MET A 68 -4.30 -0.94 13.06
C MET A 68 -5.70 -0.32 13.22
N ARG A 69 -5.91 0.84 12.60
CA ARG A 69 -7.12 1.67 12.77
C ARG A 69 -7.79 2.07 11.45
N CYS A 70 -7.10 1.91 10.33
CA CYS A 70 -7.61 2.27 9.01
C CYS A 70 -7.03 1.33 7.95
N ALA A 71 -7.88 0.84 7.06
CA ALA A 71 -7.48 0.27 5.79
C ALA A 71 -7.51 1.37 4.72
N ILE A 72 -6.51 1.35 3.84
CA ILE A 72 -6.37 2.32 2.75
C ILE A 72 -6.23 1.52 1.46
N GLY A 73 -7.19 1.69 0.57
CA GLY A 73 -7.15 1.18 -0.80
C GLY A 73 -6.54 2.24 -1.71
N LEU A 74 -5.52 1.89 -2.49
CA LEU A 74 -5.03 2.72 -3.59
C LEU A 74 -5.27 1.94 -4.88
N HIS A 75 -6.02 2.53 -5.80
CA HIS A 75 -6.53 1.82 -6.96
C HIS A 75 -6.13 2.52 -8.26
N ILE A 76 -5.85 1.71 -9.28
CA ILE A 76 -5.91 2.06 -10.70
C ILE A 76 -6.93 1.15 -11.36
N PHE A 77 -7.51 1.54 -12.49
CA PHE A 77 -8.27 0.58 -13.27
C PHE A 77 -7.38 -0.59 -13.69
N ILE A 78 -7.87 -1.81 -13.43
CA ILE A 78 -7.11 -3.09 -13.40
C ILE A 78 -6.29 -3.36 -14.68
N SER A 79 -6.67 -2.78 -15.81
CA SER A 79 -6.02 -2.94 -17.12
C SER A 79 -4.72 -2.15 -17.29
N ASP A 80 -4.45 -1.12 -16.49
CA ASP A 80 -3.36 -0.20 -16.77
C ASP A 80 -2.06 -0.57 -16.06
N LEU A 81 -1.28 -1.44 -16.71
CA LEU A 81 0.06 -1.81 -16.24
C LEU A 81 0.99 -0.59 -16.07
N ALA A 82 0.79 0.47 -16.86
CA ALA A 82 1.61 1.67 -16.85
C ALA A 82 1.47 2.50 -15.55
N GLY A 83 0.30 2.46 -14.89
CA GLY A 83 0.06 3.20 -13.64
C GLY A 83 0.62 2.54 -12.38
N ARG A 84 1.06 1.28 -12.50
CA ARG A 84 1.53 0.46 -11.38
C ARG A 84 2.74 1.05 -10.65
N PRO A 85 3.81 1.52 -11.31
CA PRO A 85 4.93 2.14 -10.60
C PRO A 85 4.53 3.36 -9.75
N ALA A 86 3.55 4.16 -10.20
CA ALA A 86 3.05 5.30 -9.44
C ALA A 86 2.32 4.84 -8.16
N LEU A 87 1.49 3.79 -8.25
CA LEU A 87 0.87 3.17 -7.06
C LEU A 87 1.90 2.69 -6.06
N GLY A 88 2.94 1.97 -6.51
CA GLY A 88 3.98 1.44 -5.62
C GLY A 88 4.70 2.55 -4.84
N ARG A 89 5.02 3.66 -5.52
CA ARG A 89 5.63 4.84 -4.89
C ARG A 89 4.69 5.55 -3.92
N MET A 90 3.41 5.75 -4.29
CA MET A 90 2.43 6.35 -3.40
C MET A 90 2.21 5.48 -2.16
N ALA A 91 2.05 4.17 -2.32
CA ALA A 91 1.91 3.23 -1.21
C ALA A 91 3.11 3.28 -0.25
N GLU A 92 4.34 3.31 -0.78
CA GLU A 92 5.55 3.48 0.01
C GLU A 92 5.52 4.78 0.83
N ARG A 93 5.25 5.92 0.19
CA ARG A 93 5.28 7.23 0.85
C ARG A 93 4.15 7.40 1.86
N VAL A 94 2.95 6.90 1.56
CA VAL A 94 1.82 6.88 2.51
C VAL A 94 2.15 5.99 3.70
N ALA A 95 2.69 4.79 3.49
CA ALA A 95 3.11 3.91 4.58
C ALA A 95 4.18 4.57 5.46
N LEU A 96 5.13 5.29 4.87
CA LEU A 96 6.19 5.98 5.62
C LEU A 96 5.61 7.04 6.54
N ARG A 97 4.70 7.84 6.01
CA ARG A 97 4.12 9.00 6.71
C ARG A 97 3.03 8.62 7.71
N THR A 98 2.47 7.43 7.59
CA THR A 98 1.40 6.93 8.46
C THR A 98 1.84 5.79 9.37
N GLU A 99 3.11 5.38 9.30
CA GLU A 99 3.65 4.19 9.98
C GLU A 99 2.86 2.92 9.64
N GLY A 100 2.37 2.87 8.40
CA GLY A 100 1.52 1.81 7.88
C GLY A 100 2.29 0.65 7.26
N TRP A 101 1.53 -0.37 6.92
CA TRP A 101 1.98 -1.60 6.28
C TRP A 101 1.30 -1.78 4.94
N VAL A 102 2.09 -1.99 3.89
CA VAL A 102 1.62 -2.19 2.52
C VAL A 102 1.36 -3.68 2.31
N PHE A 103 0.10 -4.01 2.03
CA PHE A 103 -0.29 -5.36 1.61
C PHE A 103 0.17 -5.61 0.16
N VAL A 104 0.74 -6.78 -0.08
CA VAL A 104 1.26 -7.20 -1.38
C VAL A 104 0.93 -8.71 -1.59
N GLU A 105 -0.05 -9.03 -2.44
CA GLU A 105 -0.32 -10.36 -3.03
C GLU A 105 0.48 -10.68 -4.34
N PHE A 106 1.60 -11.39 -4.25
CA PHE A 106 2.43 -11.65 -5.43
C PHE A 106 1.76 -12.54 -6.48
N HIS A 107 1.79 -12.13 -7.76
CA HIS A 107 1.42 -13.03 -8.86
C HIS A 107 2.46 -14.15 -9.04
N ALA A 108 3.75 -13.80 -8.87
CA ALA A 108 4.84 -14.75 -8.76
C ALA A 108 5.68 -14.39 -7.53
N LEU A 109 5.75 -15.31 -6.57
CA LEU A 109 6.49 -15.13 -5.32
C LEU A 109 7.96 -14.74 -5.60
N PRO A 110 8.49 -13.70 -4.95
CA PRO A 110 9.91 -13.38 -5.00
C PRO A 110 10.75 -14.53 -4.47
N SER A 111 12.05 -14.53 -4.80
CA SER A 111 12.95 -15.58 -4.30
C SER A 111 12.94 -15.67 -2.77
N ALA A 112 13.02 -16.88 -2.23
CA ALA A 112 13.03 -17.11 -0.79
C ALA A 112 14.16 -16.35 -0.06
N GLY A 113 15.28 -16.08 -0.74
CA GLY A 113 16.38 -15.29 -0.20
C GLY A 113 16.01 -13.80 0.01
N LEU A 114 15.24 -13.21 -0.91
CA LEU A 114 14.78 -11.83 -0.80
C LEU A 114 13.74 -11.69 0.32
N LEU A 115 12.73 -12.57 0.35
CA LEU A 115 11.71 -12.56 1.40
C LEU A 115 12.34 -12.80 2.78
N GLY A 116 13.23 -13.78 2.90
CA GLY A 116 13.94 -14.07 4.15
C GLY A 116 14.85 -12.93 4.61
N HIS A 117 15.35 -12.08 3.71
CA HIS A 117 16.10 -10.88 4.09
C HIS A 117 15.18 -9.81 4.70
N LEU A 118 14.03 -9.54 4.06
CA LEU A 118 13.06 -8.56 4.55
C LEU A 118 12.40 -8.99 5.86
N GLU A 119 12.08 -10.28 6.01
CA GLU A 119 11.52 -10.86 7.24
C GLU A 119 12.49 -10.71 8.42
N LYS A 120 13.78 -11.04 8.25
CA LYS A 120 14.79 -10.94 9.32
C LYS A 120 14.99 -9.52 9.84
N ALA A 121 14.75 -8.52 9.00
CA ALA A 121 14.82 -7.12 9.39
C ALA A 121 13.57 -6.66 10.16
N GLY A 122 12.54 -7.51 10.30
CA GLY A 122 11.25 -7.15 10.90
C GLY A 122 10.39 -6.25 10.01
N ARG A 123 10.65 -6.24 8.70
CA ARG A 123 10.08 -5.28 7.74
C ARG A 123 9.10 -5.91 6.77
N CYS A 124 8.95 -7.23 6.87
CA CYS A 124 8.03 -8.04 6.08
C CYS A 124 7.34 -9.03 7.03
N ILE A 125 6.01 -8.98 7.07
CA ILE A 125 5.19 -9.94 7.79
C ILE A 125 4.50 -10.80 6.74
N ARG A 126 4.87 -12.09 6.67
CA ARG A 126 4.25 -13.03 5.74
C ARG A 126 3.04 -13.70 6.37
N ILE A 127 1.92 -13.67 5.66
CA ILE A 127 0.65 -14.27 6.08
C ILE A 127 0.11 -15.02 4.87
N GLU A 128 0.14 -16.36 4.96
CA GLU A 128 -0.19 -17.26 3.84
C GLU A 128 0.67 -16.94 2.60
N ASP A 129 0.01 -16.57 1.49
CA ASP A 129 0.63 -16.26 0.20
C ASP A 129 0.86 -14.74 0.00
N CYS A 130 0.52 -13.93 1.00
CA CYS A 130 0.62 -12.47 0.97
C CYS A 130 1.70 -11.98 1.93
N VAL A 131 2.21 -10.77 1.67
CA VAL A 131 3.13 -10.09 2.59
C VAL A 131 2.64 -8.68 2.93
N HIS A 132 2.97 -8.26 4.13
CA HIS A 132 2.85 -6.88 4.58
C HIS A 132 4.23 -6.28 4.72
N LEU A 133 4.50 -5.20 3.98
CA LEU A 133 5.79 -4.53 3.95
C LEU A 133 5.71 -3.18 4.67
N ASP A 134 6.69 -2.88 5.53
CA ASP A 134 6.87 -1.50 5.99
C ASP A 134 7.33 -0.61 4.82
N ALA A 135 7.34 0.70 5.01
CA ALA A 135 7.70 1.62 3.93
C ALA A 135 9.09 1.34 3.32
N PRO A 136 10.16 1.13 4.08
CA PRO A 136 11.45 0.86 3.45
C PRO A 136 11.57 -0.53 2.80
N ALA A 137 10.85 -1.55 3.27
CA ALA A 137 10.72 -2.82 2.54
C ALA A 137 9.94 -2.63 1.24
N MET A 138 8.90 -1.78 1.24
CA MET A 138 8.20 -1.40 0.02
C MET A 138 9.12 -0.63 -0.94
N ALA A 139 9.97 0.26 -0.43
CA ALA A 139 10.98 0.97 -1.23
C ALA A 139 11.97 -0.01 -1.88
N ALA A 140 12.46 -1.00 -1.11
CA ALA A 140 13.34 -2.04 -1.62
C ALA A 140 12.63 -2.90 -2.70
N TRP A 141 11.33 -3.17 -2.53
CA TRP A 141 10.52 -3.88 -3.52
C TRP A 141 10.31 -3.05 -4.79
N ASN A 142 9.96 -1.77 -4.67
CA ASN A 142 9.80 -0.82 -5.78
C ASN A 142 11.07 -0.73 -6.66
N ALA A 143 12.25 -0.82 -6.05
CA ALA A 143 13.54 -0.78 -6.74
C ALA A 143 13.98 -2.13 -7.35
N HIS A 144 13.27 -3.23 -7.04
CA HIS A 144 13.70 -4.56 -7.46
C HIS A 144 13.39 -4.79 -8.97
N PRO A 145 14.28 -5.42 -9.76
CA PRO A 145 14.05 -5.63 -11.20
C PRO A 145 12.84 -6.49 -11.54
N HIS A 146 12.37 -7.29 -10.58
CA HIS A 146 11.17 -8.12 -10.70
C HIS A 146 9.93 -7.46 -10.09
N PHE A 147 10.01 -6.16 -9.77
CA PHE A 147 8.87 -5.43 -9.25
C PHE A 147 7.69 -5.57 -10.20
N HIS A 148 6.58 -5.98 -9.62
CA HIS A 148 5.27 -5.94 -10.26
C HIS A 148 4.29 -5.48 -9.19
N VAL A 149 3.36 -4.59 -9.57
CA VAL A 149 2.22 -4.31 -8.71
C VAL A 149 1.24 -5.46 -8.82
N VAL A 150 0.64 -5.65 -7.67
CA VAL A 150 0.15 -6.84 -7.05
C VAL A 150 -1.11 -6.35 -6.33
N LYS A 151 -2.16 -7.16 -6.36
CA LYS A 151 -3.47 -6.79 -5.84
C LYS A 151 -3.43 -6.53 -4.33
#